data_AF-A0ABD3VDF2-F1
#
_entry.id   AF-A0ABD3VDF2-F1
#
_cell.length_a   1.000
_cell.length_b   1.000
_cell.length_c   1.000
_cell.angle_alpha   90.00
_cell.angle_beta   90.00
_cell.angle_gamma   90.00
#
_symmetry.space_group_name_H-M   'P 1'
#
loop_
_entity.id
_entity.type
_entity.pdbx_description
1 polymer ?
#
loop_
_entity_poly.entity_id
_entity_poly.type
_entity_poly.pdbx_seq_one_letter_code
_entity_poly.pdbx_strand_id
1 'polypeptide(L)'
;MPINTKLNTHHYTNLNAHHYTNLNAHHYTNLNTHQYTNLNAHHYTNLNAHHYTNLNTHHYTNLNLHHYTNLNAHHYTNLNDHHYTNLNAHHYTNLNTHHYTNLNLHHYTNLNAHHYTNLNAHYYTNLNAHHYTNLNAHHYTNLNAHHYTNLNAHHYTNLNAHHYTNLNLHHYTNLNAHHYTNLNLHHYTNLNAHHYTNLNAHHYTNLNLHHYTNLNAHHYTNLNAHHYTNLNLHHYTNLNQMHPGYNSVKNA
;
A
#
# COMPACT_ATOMS: atom_id res chain seq x y z
N MET A 1 15.48 37.45 14.78
CA MET A 1 15.20 38.06 13.46
C MET A 1 13.69 38.17 13.33
N PRO A 2 13.10 39.33 12.96
CA PRO A 2 11.66 39.39 12.73
C PRO A 2 11.29 38.38 11.64
N ILE A 3 10.34 37.49 11.94
CA ILE A 3 9.81 36.55 10.94
C ILE A 3 9.16 37.39 9.85
N ASN A 4 9.65 37.31 8.62
CA ASN A 4 8.93 37.87 7.49
C ASN A 4 7.64 37.07 7.31
N THR A 5 6.51 37.76 7.38
CA THR A 5 5.20 37.11 7.53
C THR A 5 4.69 36.50 6.21
N LYS A 6 5.14 36.99 5.06
CA LYS A 6 4.71 36.49 3.74
C LYS A 6 5.71 36.85 2.63
N LEU A 7 6.00 35.90 1.75
CA LEU A 7 6.75 36.10 0.50
C LEU A 7 5.91 35.60 -0.68
N ASN A 8 5.82 36.39 -1.76
CA ASN A 8 5.17 36.01 -3.00
C ASN A 8 6.09 36.30 -4.18
N THR A 9 6.40 35.29 -4.98
CA THR A 9 7.41 35.40 -6.04
C THR A 9 6.91 34.77 -7.34
N HIS A 10 7.24 35.42 -8.46
CA HIS A 10 6.82 35.03 -9.80
C HIS A 10 8.02 35.02 -10.75
N HIS A 11 8.17 33.94 -11.51
CA HIS A 11 9.11 33.81 -12.63
C HIS A 11 10.60 34.04 -12.29
N TYR A 12 11.26 33.00 -11.76
CA TYR A 12 12.72 32.98 -11.66
C TYR A 12 13.25 31.57 -11.93
N THR A 13 14.51 31.47 -12.36
CA THR A 13 15.14 30.16 -12.54
C THR A 13 15.31 29.43 -11.21
N ASN A 14 15.80 30.13 -10.18
CA ASN A 14 16.13 29.57 -8.88
C ASN A 14 15.65 30.48 -7.74
N LEU A 15 15.10 29.90 -6.67
CA LEU A 15 14.85 30.61 -5.40
C LEU A 15 15.37 29.79 -4.23
N ASN A 16 16.09 30.46 -3.33
CA ASN A 16 16.47 29.93 -2.03
C ASN A 16 15.89 30.85 -0.96
N ALA A 17 14.92 30.37 -0.19
CA ALA A 17 14.18 31.19 0.75
C ALA A 17 14.16 30.55 2.15
N HIS A 18 14.45 31.36 3.17
CA HIS A 18 14.58 30.91 4.56
C HIS A 18 13.72 31.76 5.51
N HIS A 19 13.11 31.13 6.51
CA HIS A 19 12.47 31.79 7.67
C HIS A 19 11.28 32.71 7.34
N TYR A 20 10.23 32.19 6.69
CA TYR A 20 8.96 32.91 6.56
C TYR A 20 7.80 32.10 7.11
N THR A 21 6.72 32.77 7.53
CA THR A 21 5.48 32.06 7.87
C THR A 21 4.82 31.47 6.61
N ASN A 22 4.76 32.23 5.52
CA ASN A 22 4.06 31.84 4.30
C ASN A 22 4.88 32.16 3.04
N LEU A 23 4.96 31.22 2.09
CA LEU A 23 5.54 31.42 0.77
C LEU A 23 4.58 30.94 -0.33
N ASN A 24 4.33 31.81 -1.30
CA ASN A 24 3.70 31.46 -2.57
C ASN A 24 4.74 31.63 -3.69
N ALA A 25 5.08 30.55 -4.37
CA ALA A 25 6.09 30.53 -5.43
C ALA A 25 5.49 30.00 -6.75
N HIS A 26 5.59 30.80 -7.80
CA HIS A 26 5.11 30.45 -9.14
C HIS A 26 6.23 30.47 -10.19
N HIS A 27 6.32 29.39 -10.98
CA HIS A 27 7.20 29.24 -12.15
C HIS A 27 8.70 29.27 -11.83
N TYR A 28 9.24 28.10 -11.48
CA TYR A 28 10.66 27.93 -11.14
C TYR A 28 11.30 26.74 -11.84
N THR A 29 12.61 26.78 -12.08
CA THR A 29 13.33 25.53 -12.34
C THR A 29 13.63 24.82 -11.03
N ASN A 30 14.21 25.54 -10.06
CA ASN A 30 14.56 24.99 -8.74
C ASN A 30 14.07 25.90 -7.60
N LEU A 31 13.41 25.30 -6.61
CA LEU A 31 12.98 25.97 -5.39
C LEU A 31 13.56 25.25 -4.16
N ASN A 32 14.31 25.96 -3.33
CA ASN A 32 14.86 25.46 -2.08
C ASN A 32 14.30 26.28 -0.92
N THR A 33 13.67 25.63 0.05
CA THR A 33 12.98 26.32 1.16
C THR A 33 13.29 25.67 2.50
N HIS A 34 13.52 26.51 3.52
CA HIS A 34 13.72 26.06 4.90
C HIS A 34 12.86 26.85 5.88
N GLN A 35 12.17 26.13 6.76
CA GLN A 35 11.41 26.65 7.91
C GLN A 35 10.22 27.55 7.53
N TYR A 36 9.07 26.92 7.25
CA TYR A 36 7.82 27.60 6.93
C TYR A 36 6.63 27.07 7.72
N THR A 37 5.58 27.86 7.89
CA THR A 37 4.29 27.28 8.30
C THR A 37 3.55 26.75 7.08
N ASN A 38 3.42 27.57 6.03
CA ASN A 38 2.71 27.19 4.81
C ASN A 38 3.54 27.52 3.55
N LEU A 39 3.63 26.56 2.63
CA LEU A 39 4.23 26.75 1.30
C LEU A 39 3.24 26.31 0.22
N ASN A 40 2.96 27.21 -0.74
CA ASN A 40 2.26 26.89 -1.98
C ASN A 40 3.24 27.06 -3.14
N ALA A 41 3.52 25.99 -3.87
CA ALA A 41 4.44 26.00 -5.00
C ALA A 41 3.78 25.46 -6.27
N HIS A 42 3.86 26.23 -7.35
CA HIS A 42 3.24 25.89 -8.63
C HIS A 42 4.28 25.95 -9.76
N HIS A 43 4.25 24.93 -10.63
CA HIS A 43 5.08 24.82 -11.82
C HIS A 43 6.58 24.90 -11.53
N TYR A 44 7.18 23.75 -11.21
CA TYR A 44 8.62 23.69 -11.02
C TYR A 44 9.26 22.36 -11.43
N THR A 45 10.53 22.37 -11.84
CA THR A 45 11.22 21.10 -12.12
C THR A 45 11.57 20.39 -10.82
N ASN A 46 12.21 21.10 -9.87
CA ASN A 46 12.68 20.54 -8.61
C ASN A 46 12.28 21.42 -7.41
N LEU A 47 11.76 20.81 -6.36
CA LEU A 47 11.57 21.45 -5.06
C LEU A 47 12.23 20.61 -3.96
N ASN A 48 13.04 21.28 -3.14
CA ASN A 48 13.51 20.75 -1.87
C ASN A 48 12.97 21.62 -0.73
N ALA A 49 12.21 21.03 0.19
CA ALA A 49 11.65 21.76 1.32
C ALA A 49 11.89 21.03 2.64
N HIS A 50 12.36 21.79 3.62
CA HIS A 50 12.69 21.30 4.96
C HIS A 50 11.89 22.06 6.02
N HIS A 51 11.28 21.32 6.95
CA HIS A 51 10.55 21.83 8.11
C HIS A 51 9.38 22.75 7.76
N TYR A 52 8.20 22.17 7.57
CA TYR A 52 6.99 22.96 7.40
C TYR A 52 5.74 22.30 7.95
N THR A 53 4.69 23.08 8.23
CA THR A 53 3.42 22.49 8.69
C THR A 53 2.61 21.98 7.50
N ASN A 54 2.39 22.83 6.49
CA ASN A 54 1.58 22.50 5.32
C ASN A 54 2.29 22.85 4.01
N LEU A 55 2.26 21.93 3.05
CA LEU A 55 2.72 22.15 1.68
C LEU A 55 1.63 21.76 0.69
N ASN A 56 1.42 22.65 -0.28
CA ASN A 56 0.60 22.38 -1.45
C ASN A 56 1.43 22.57 -2.72
N THR A 57 1.52 21.52 -3.54
CA THR A 57 2.35 21.50 -4.74
C THR A 57 1.58 21.05 -5.97
N HIS A 58 1.83 21.74 -7.08
CA HIS A 58 1.20 21.44 -8.35
C HIS A 58 2.20 21.47 -9.50
N HIS A 59 2.18 20.44 -10.33
CA HIS A 59 2.94 20.31 -11.57
C HIS A 59 4.45 20.41 -11.37
N TYR A 60 5.08 19.26 -11.14
CA TYR A 60 6.52 19.21 -10.98
C TYR A 60 7.17 17.90 -11.39
N THR A 61 8.49 17.91 -11.62
CA THR A 61 9.21 16.67 -11.95
C THR A 61 9.62 15.94 -10.67
N ASN A 62 10.34 16.62 -9.77
CA ASN A 62 10.89 16.03 -8.56
C ASN A 62 10.58 16.87 -7.31
N LEU A 63 10.22 16.19 -6.23
CA LEU A 63 10.00 16.79 -4.92
C LEU A 63 10.71 15.95 -3.85
N ASN A 64 11.51 16.62 -3.02
CA ASN A 64 12.20 16.01 -1.88
C ASN A 64 11.85 16.77 -0.61
N LEU A 65 11.27 16.07 0.36
CA LEU A 65 10.67 16.67 1.54
C LEU A 65 11.11 16.00 2.82
N HIS A 66 11.34 16.86 3.83
CA HIS A 66 11.77 16.43 5.14
C HIS A 66 11.00 17.19 6.23
N HIS A 67 10.37 16.43 7.12
CA HIS A 67 9.67 16.91 8.32
C HIS A 67 8.49 17.84 8.02
N TYR A 68 7.29 17.26 7.93
CA TYR A 68 6.08 18.05 7.77
C TYR A 68 4.83 17.46 8.38
N THR A 69 3.79 18.26 8.58
CA THR A 69 2.50 17.73 9.07
C THR A 69 1.65 17.25 7.90
N ASN A 70 1.40 18.10 6.90
CA ASN A 70 0.51 17.79 5.78
C ASN A 70 1.13 18.15 4.42
N LEU A 71 1.00 17.25 3.45
CA LEU A 71 1.29 17.50 2.03
C LEU A 71 0.07 17.18 1.16
N ASN A 72 -0.26 18.11 0.27
CA ASN A 72 -1.12 17.87 -0.89
C ASN A 72 -0.29 18.05 -2.16
N ALA A 73 -0.12 16.98 -2.94
CA ALA A 73 0.75 16.97 -4.10
C ALA A 73 0.02 16.49 -5.36
N HIS A 74 0.11 17.27 -6.44
CA HIS A 74 -0.59 17.00 -7.69
C HIS A 74 0.36 17.01 -8.90
N HIS A 75 0.26 15.97 -9.72
CA HIS A 75 0.93 15.81 -11.01
C HIS A 75 2.45 15.88 -10.92
N TYR A 76 3.07 14.72 -10.72
CA TYR A 76 4.53 14.65 -10.63
C TYR A 76 5.18 13.36 -11.10
N THR A 77 6.47 13.42 -11.42
CA THR A 77 7.21 12.20 -11.78
C THR A 77 7.67 11.47 -10.52
N ASN A 78 8.40 12.16 -9.63
CA ASN A 78 9.01 11.55 -8.46
C ASN A 78 8.77 12.38 -7.18
N LEU A 79 8.46 11.69 -6.08
CA LEU A 79 8.35 12.26 -4.74
C LEU A 79 9.10 11.38 -3.73
N ASN A 80 9.96 12.01 -2.94
CA ASN A 80 10.74 11.37 -1.87
C ASN A 80 10.47 12.09 -0.55
N ASP A 81 9.76 11.44 0.37
CA ASP A 81 9.25 12.10 1.57
C ASP A 81 9.63 11.35 2.85
N HIS A 82 10.04 12.12 3.86
CA HIS A 82 10.49 11.60 5.15
C HIS A 82 9.82 12.34 6.31
N HIS A 83 9.28 11.56 7.25
CA HIS A 83 8.70 12.02 8.52
C HIS A 83 7.53 12.99 8.34
N TYR A 84 6.33 12.44 8.22
CA TYR A 84 5.13 13.26 8.12
C TYR A 84 3.89 12.66 8.77
N THR A 85 2.86 13.47 9.01
CA THR A 85 1.60 12.95 9.54
C THR A 85 0.68 12.48 8.40
N ASN A 86 0.41 13.35 7.43
CA ASN A 86 -0.52 13.08 6.33
C ASN A 86 0.04 13.49 4.97
N LEU A 87 -0.16 12.63 3.98
CA LEU A 87 0.13 12.92 2.57
C LEU A 87 -1.06 12.51 1.70
N ASN A 88 -1.49 13.42 0.84
CA ASN A 88 -2.43 13.14 -0.24
C ASN A 88 -1.74 13.43 -1.59
N ALA A 89 -1.61 12.41 -2.42
CA ALA A 89 -0.96 12.55 -3.73
C ALA A 89 -1.79 11.98 -4.87
N HIS A 90 -1.80 12.74 -5.96
CA HIS A 90 -2.56 12.43 -7.17
C HIS A 90 -1.68 12.49 -8.42
N HIS A 91 -1.80 11.46 -9.26
CA HIS A 91 -1.13 11.34 -10.56
C HIS A 91 0.39 11.43 -10.48
N TYR A 92 1.04 10.28 -10.30
CA TYR A 92 2.49 10.24 -10.29
C TYR A 92 3.11 8.94 -10.76
N THR A 93 4.38 9.01 -11.18
CA THR A 93 5.10 7.80 -11.58
C THR A 93 5.64 7.04 -10.38
N ASN A 94 6.42 7.70 -9.52
CA ASN A 94 7.10 7.07 -8.39
C ASN A 94 6.92 7.86 -7.09
N LEU A 95 6.63 7.15 -6.00
CA LEU A 95 6.62 7.68 -4.64
C LEU A 95 7.46 6.78 -3.73
N ASN A 96 8.34 7.41 -2.95
CA ASN A 96 9.07 6.75 -1.87
C ASN A 96 8.81 7.49 -0.55
N THR A 97 8.31 6.78 0.45
CA THR A 97 7.85 7.38 1.71
C THR A 97 8.35 6.62 2.92
N HIS A 98 8.78 7.37 3.93
CA HIS A 98 9.26 6.82 5.20
C HIS A 98 8.60 7.51 6.38
N HIS A 99 8.08 6.71 7.31
CA HIS A 99 7.52 7.12 8.60
C HIS A 99 6.37 8.11 8.48
N TYR A 100 5.14 7.57 8.43
CA TYR A 100 3.95 8.40 8.40
C TYR A 100 2.74 7.81 9.11
N THR A 101 1.75 8.65 9.41
CA THR A 101 0.49 8.16 10.00
C THR A 101 -0.49 7.75 8.90
N ASN A 102 -0.82 8.65 7.97
CA ASN A 102 -1.80 8.40 6.92
C ASN A 102 -1.29 8.77 5.52
N LEU A 103 -1.56 7.91 4.55
CA LEU A 103 -1.24 8.13 3.14
C LEU A 103 -2.45 7.81 2.27
N ASN A 104 -2.85 8.76 1.43
CA ASN A 104 -3.94 8.59 0.46
C ASN A 104 -3.40 8.84 -0.95
N LEU A 105 -3.51 7.86 -1.84
CA LEU A 105 -2.86 7.85 -3.14
C LEU A 105 -3.80 7.47 -4.25
N HIS A 106 -3.70 8.21 -5.36
CA HIS A 106 -4.53 7.99 -6.53
C HIS A 106 -3.72 8.06 -7.81
N HIS A 107 -3.85 7.02 -8.65
CA HIS A 107 -3.22 6.89 -9.97
C HIS A 107 -1.69 6.98 -9.93
N TYR A 108 -1.04 5.84 -9.82
CA TYR A 108 0.42 5.80 -9.86
C TYR A 108 1.04 4.53 -10.42
N THR A 109 2.29 4.62 -10.87
CA THR A 109 2.99 3.42 -11.35
C THR A 109 3.58 2.63 -10.18
N ASN A 110 4.41 3.27 -9.34
CA ASN A 110 5.14 2.60 -8.27
C ASN A 110 5.06 3.36 -6.94
N LEU A 111 4.81 2.62 -5.84
CA LEU A 111 4.98 3.09 -4.47
C LEU A 111 5.92 2.17 -3.70
N ASN A 112 6.88 2.77 -2.98
CA ASN A 112 7.56 2.14 -1.87
C ASN A 112 7.23 2.88 -0.56
N ALA A 113 6.64 2.17 0.40
CA ALA A 113 6.18 2.73 1.66
C ALA A 113 6.72 1.95 2.85
N HIS A 114 7.35 2.68 3.79
CA HIS A 114 7.95 2.11 4.99
C HIS A 114 7.38 2.76 6.26
N HIS A 115 6.95 1.92 7.21
CA HIS A 115 6.50 2.29 8.56
C HIS A 115 5.32 3.26 8.57
N TYR A 116 4.10 2.73 8.63
CA TYR A 116 2.92 3.58 8.67
C TYR A 116 1.71 3.00 9.40
N THR A 117 0.78 3.87 9.79
CA THR A 117 -0.48 3.39 10.39
C THR A 117 -1.47 2.99 9.30
N ASN A 118 -1.81 3.90 8.39
CA ASN A 118 -2.85 3.68 7.37
C ASN A 118 -2.37 4.09 5.97
N LEU A 119 -2.63 3.23 4.99
CA LEU A 119 -2.47 3.54 3.56
C LEU A 119 -3.76 3.20 2.81
N ASN A 120 -4.28 4.16 2.04
CA ASN A 120 -5.31 3.95 1.03
C ASN A 120 -4.73 4.20 -0.36
N ALA A 121 -4.70 3.16 -1.20
CA ALA A 121 -4.08 3.18 -2.51
C ALA A 121 -5.07 2.79 -3.61
N HIS A 122 -5.23 3.66 -4.60
CA HIS A 122 -6.12 3.44 -5.74
C HIS A 122 -5.37 3.51 -7.07
N TYR A 123 -5.63 2.51 -7.92
CA TYR A 123 -5.15 2.42 -9.30
C TYR A 123 -3.63 2.51 -9.43
N TYR A 124 -2.96 1.35 -9.31
CA TYR A 124 -1.52 1.33 -9.44
C TYR A 124 -0.92 0.09 -10.07
N THR A 125 0.30 0.19 -10.60
CA THR A 125 0.98 -1.01 -11.12
C THR A 125 1.62 -1.81 -10.00
N ASN A 126 2.48 -1.18 -9.19
CA ASN A 126 3.24 -1.86 -8.14
C ASN A 126 3.19 -1.12 -6.81
N LEU A 127 3.00 -1.86 -5.72
CA LEU A 127 3.12 -1.37 -4.35
C LEU A 127 4.01 -2.31 -3.54
N ASN A 128 5.03 -1.74 -2.89
CA ASN A 128 5.83 -2.40 -1.86
C ASN A 128 5.59 -1.71 -0.52
N ALA A 129 5.05 -2.46 0.44
CA ALA A 129 4.60 -1.93 1.72
C ALA A 129 5.23 -2.72 2.89
N HIS A 130 5.93 -2.01 3.77
CA HIS A 130 6.64 -2.58 4.92
C HIS A 130 6.16 -1.97 6.23
N HIS A 131 5.80 -2.83 7.19
CA HIS A 131 5.44 -2.48 8.56
C HIS A 131 4.28 -1.50 8.64
N TYR A 132 3.06 -2.01 8.73
CA TYR A 132 1.90 -1.14 8.86
C TYR A 132 0.72 -1.72 9.62
N THR A 133 -0.17 -0.85 10.11
CA THR A 133 -1.39 -1.34 10.76
C THR A 133 -2.44 -1.73 9.73
N ASN A 134 -2.82 -0.82 8.83
CA ASN A 134 -3.89 -1.03 7.85
C ASN A 134 -3.48 -0.61 6.43
N LEU A 135 -3.83 -1.46 5.46
CA LEU A 135 -3.77 -1.15 4.03
C LEU A 135 -5.11 -1.42 3.36
N ASN A 136 -5.63 -0.44 2.63
CA ASN A 136 -6.71 -0.63 1.68
C ASN A 136 -6.20 -0.36 0.25
N ALA A 137 -6.28 -1.38 -0.61
CA ALA A 137 -5.72 -1.36 -1.95
C ALA A 137 -6.76 -1.71 -3.01
N HIS A 138 -6.93 -0.84 -4.00
CA HIS A 138 -7.89 -1.03 -5.09
C HIS A 138 -7.22 -0.96 -6.45
N HIS A 139 -7.50 -1.95 -7.30
CA HIS A 139 -7.07 -2.05 -8.69
C HIS A 139 -5.56 -1.96 -8.88
N TYR A 140 -4.90 -3.11 -8.86
CA TYR A 140 -3.45 -3.14 -9.06
C TYR A 140 -2.90 -4.38 -9.73
N THR A 141 -1.70 -4.28 -10.32
CA THR A 141 -1.05 -5.46 -10.89
C THR A 141 -0.36 -6.28 -9.80
N ASN A 142 0.53 -5.65 -9.02
CA ASN A 142 1.33 -6.34 -8.01
C ASN A 142 1.35 -5.62 -6.66
N LEU A 143 1.22 -6.38 -5.57
CA LEU A 143 1.43 -5.92 -4.20
C LEU A 143 2.38 -6.87 -3.46
N ASN A 144 3.37 -6.30 -2.79
CA ASN A 144 4.23 -6.98 -1.83
C ASN A 144 4.03 -6.34 -0.45
N ALA A 145 3.54 -7.13 0.51
CA ALA A 145 3.13 -6.65 1.82
C ALA A 145 3.85 -7.42 2.95
N HIS A 146 4.62 -6.68 3.75
CA HIS A 146 5.41 -7.20 4.87
C HIS A 146 4.94 -6.64 6.20
N HIS A 147 4.71 -7.52 7.18
CA HIS A 147 4.35 -7.22 8.57
C HIS A 147 3.20 -6.22 8.71
N TYR A 148 1.98 -6.73 8.85
CA TYR A 148 0.83 -5.86 9.04
C TYR A 148 -0.30 -6.43 9.90
N THR A 149 -1.18 -5.57 10.42
CA THR A 149 -2.36 -6.07 11.12
C THR A 149 -3.46 -6.46 10.13
N ASN A 150 -3.87 -5.53 9.26
CA ASN A 150 -4.98 -5.74 8.33
C ASN A 150 -4.65 -5.28 6.91
N LEU A 151 -5.06 -6.07 5.92
CA LEU A 151 -5.06 -5.68 4.51
C LEU A 151 -6.41 -6.03 3.89
N ASN A 152 -7.01 -5.06 3.21
CA ASN A 152 -8.14 -5.27 2.31
C ASN A 152 -7.69 -4.95 0.88
N ALA A 153 -7.88 -5.89 -0.04
CA ALA A 153 -7.55 -5.65 -1.45
C ALA A 153 -8.63 -6.10 -2.43
N HIS A 154 -8.84 -5.25 -3.44
CA HIS A 154 -9.85 -5.43 -4.47
C HIS A 154 -9.21 -5.36 -5.86
N HIS A 155 -9.46 -6.39 -6.68
CA HIS A 155 -9.01 -6.51 -8.08
C HIS A 155 -7.50 -6.41 -8.28
N TYR A 156 -6.83 -7.55 -8.37
CA TYR A 156 -5.40 -7.55 -8.66
C TYR A 156 -4.87 -8.80 -9.34
N THR A 157 -3.69 -8.71 -9.95
CA THR A 157 -3.08 -9.89 -10.56
C THR A 157 -2.33 -10.72 -9.52
N ASN A 158 -1.39 -10.13 -8.79
CA ASN A 158 -0.52 -10.85 -7.85
C ASN A 158 -0.42 -10.15 -6.49
N LEU A 159 -0.51 -10.94 -5.41
CA LEU A 159 -0.18 -10.51 -4.06
C LEU A 159 0.82 -11.48 -3.40
N ASN A 160 1.85 -10.92 -2.77
CA ASN A 160 2.69 -11.63 -1.82
C ASN A 160 2.50 -11.03 -0.42
N ALA A 161 2.08 -11.86 0.53
CA ALA A 161 1.72 -11.46 1.88
C ALA A 161 2.43 -12.33 2.93
N HIS A 162 3.27 -11.70 3.75
CA HIS A 162 4.17 -12.46 4.64
C HIS A 162 3.63 -12.68 6.06
N HIS A 163 3.59 -11.64 6.89
CA HIS A 163 3.21 -11.74 8.31
C HIS A 163 2.03 -10.82 8.58
N TYR A 164 0.87 -11.38 8.92
CA TYR A 164 -0.29 -10.55 9.19
C TYR A 164 -1.35 -11.15 10.09
N THR A 165 -2.21 -10.32 10.68
CA THR A 165 -3.35 -10.83 11.46
C THR A 165 -4.52 -11.19 10.54
N ASN A 166 -4.98 -10.24 9.72
CA ASN A 166 -6.16 -10.42 8.86
C ASN A 166 -5.90 -9.96 7.41
N LEU A 167 -6.41 -10.73 6.45
CA LEU A 167 -6.37 -10.41 5.04
C LEU A 167 -7.72 -10.75 4.39
N ASN A 168 -8.33 -9.77 3.71
CA ASN A 168 -9.58 -9.94 2.97
C ASN A 168 -9.40 -9.57 1.49
N LEU A 169 -9.71 -10.50 0.59
CA LEU A 169 -9.40 -10.38 -0.84
C LEU A 169 -10.56 -10.86 -1.69
N HIS A 170 -10.79 -10.17 -2.82
CA HIS A 170 -12.02 -10.38 -3.58
C HIS A 170 -11.88 -10.90 -5.01
N HIS A 171 -10.94 -10.38 -5.79
CA HIS A 171 -10.79 -10.76 -7.20
C HIS A 171 -9.32 -10.73 -7.57
N TYR A 172 -8.73 -11.90 -7.82
CA TYR A 172 -7.33 -11.95 -8.18
C TYR A 172 -6.85 -13.21 -8.89
N THR A 173 -5.69 -13.13 -9.54
CA THR A 173 -5.11 -14.31 -10.20
C THR A 173 -4.32 -15.16 -9.21
N ASN A 174 -3.33 -14.58 -8.52
CA ASN A 174 -2.40 -15.33 -7.66
C ASN A 174 -2.20 -14.69 -6.28
N LEU A 175 -2.19 -15.52 -5.25
CA LEU A 175 -1.76 -15.16 -3.90
C LEU A 175 -0.71 -16.14 -3.38
N ASN A 176 0.36 -15.60 -2.80
CA ASN A 176 1.25 -16.32 -1.88
C ASN A 176 1.13 -15.73 -0.47
N ALA A 177 0.75 -16.56 0.51
CA ALA A 177 0.48 -16.16 1.88
C ALA A 177 1.24 -17.04 2.89
N HIS A 178 2.05 -16.43 3.75
CA HIS A 178 2.96 -17.21 4.62
C HIS A 178 2.46 -17.44 6.05
N HIS A 179 2.38 -16.41 6.88
CA HIS A 179 2.07 -16.50 8.30
C HIS A 179 0.92 -15.57 8.66
N TYR A 180 -0.23 -16.15 9.03
CA TYR A 180 -1.39 -15.32 9.36
C TYR A 180 -2.41 -15.94 10.31
N THR A 181 -3.24 -15.11 10.94
CA THR A 181 -4.33 -15.61 11.76
C THR A 181 -5.55 -15.94 10.91
N ASN A 182 -6.07 -14.97 10.14
CA ASN A 182 -7.30 -15.13 9.37
C ASN A 182 -7.13 -14.68 7.91
N LEU A 183 -7.68 -15.46 6.99
CA LEU A 183 -7.72 -15.16 5.57
C LEU A 183 -9.11 -15.42 5.00
N ASN A 184 -9.70 -14.41 4.35
CA ASN A 184 -10.97 -14.52 3.63
C ASN A 184 -10.77 -14.18 2.15
N LEU A 185 -11.11 -15.13 1.28
CA LEU A 185 -10.82 -15.06 -0.14
C LEU A 185 -12.07 -15.34 -0.97
N HIS A 186 -12.27 -14.50 -1.99
CA HIS A 186 -13.24 -14.73 -3.04
C HIS A 186 -12.55 -14.71 -4.40
N HIS A 187 -13.07 -15.50 -5.34
CA HIS A 187 -12.79 -15.51 -6.78
C HIS A 187 -11.32 -15.36 -7.16
N TYR A 188 -10.61 -16.48 -7.25
CA TYR A 188 -9.22 -16.47 -7.63
C TYR A 188 -8.74 -17.68 -8.41
N THR A 189 -7.62 -17.56 -9.13
CA THR A 189 -7.06 -18.71 -9.85
C THR A 189 -6.23 -19.59 -8.92
N ASN A 190 -5.23 -19.03 -8.24
CA ASN A 190 -4.27 -19.79 -7.44
C ASN A 190 -4.03 -19.18 -6.05
N LEU A 191 -3.97 -20.03 -5.03
CA LEU A 191 -3.45 -19.71 -3.69
C LEU A 191 -2.38 -20.74 -3.28
N ASN A 192 -1.25 -20.23 -2.78
CA ASN A 192 -0.34 -20.98 -1.93
C ASN A 192 -0.34 -20.38 -0.52
N ALA A 193 -0.68 -21.18 0.50
CA ALA A 193 -0.73 -20.75 1.88
C ALA A 193 -0.04 -21.72 2.85
N HIS A 194 0.82 -21.17 3.72
CA HIS A 194 1.71 -21.99 4.54
C HIS A 194 1.24 -22.21 5.98
N HIS A 195 1.27 -21.19 6.84
CA HIS A 195 1.00 -21.29 8.27
C HIS A 195 -0.12 -20.34 8.68
N TYR A 196 -1.24 -20.90 9.14
CA TYR A 196 -2.36 -20.06 9.54
C TYR A 196 -3.36 -20.69 10.50
N THR A 197 -4.20 -19.87 11.13
CA THR A 197 -5.27 -20.40 11.99
C THR A 197 -6.52 -20.72 11.17
N ASN A 198 -7.07 -19.74 10.46
CA ASN A 198 -8.34 -19.86 9.75
C ASN A 198 -8.26 -19.39 8.29
N LEU A 199 -8.85 -20.16 7.39
CA LEU A 199 -9.04 -19.78 5.99
C LEU A 199 -10.49 -20.04 5.53
N ASN A 200 -11.13 -19.00 5.00
CA ASN A 200 -12.36 -19.11 4.22
C ASN A 200 -12.06 -18.81 2.75
N ALA A 201 -12.28 -19.78 1.86
CA ALA A 201 -11.93 -19.68 0.46
C ALA A 201 -13.10 -20.04 -0.46
N HIS A 202 -13.48 -19.13 -1.35
CA HIS A 202 -14.62 -19.29 -2.25
C HIS A 202 -14.24 -19.08 -3.71
N HIS A 203 -14.69 -19.98 -4.59
CA HIS A 203 -14.55 -19.91 -6.05
C HIS A 203 -13.10 -19.82 -6.50
N TYR A 204 -12.45 -20.97 -6.67
CA TYR A 204 -11.06 -20.99 -7.11
C TYR A 204 -10.66 -22.18 -7.95
N THR A 205 -9.59 -22.04 -8.74
CA THR A 205 -9.06 -23.17 -9.51
C THR A 205 -8.15 -24.05 -8.66
N ASN A 206 -7.10 -23.49 -8.04
CA ASN A 206 -6.10 -24.24 -7.30
C ASN A 206 -5.84 -23.66 -5.91
N LEU A 207 -5.77 -24.54 -4.92
CA LEU A 207 -5.44 -24.21 -3.53
C LEU A 207 -4.40 -25.20 -2.99
N ASN A 208 -3.25 -24.69 -2.55
CA ASN A 208 -2.19 -25.46 -1.91
C ASN A 208 -1.94 -24.96 -0.48
N LEU A 209 -2.11 -25.85 0.50
CA LEU A 209 -2.17 -25.53 1.92
C LEU A 209 -1.32 -26.49 2.75
N HIS A 210 -0.59 -25.95 3.73
CA HIS A 210 0.38 -26.73 4.50
C HIS A 210 0.10 -26.97 5.99
N HIS A 211 -0.04 -25.92 6.81
CA HIS A 211 -0.20 -26.03 8.25
C HIS A 211 -1.29 -25.09 8.73
N TYR A 212 -2.42 -25.65 9.18
CA TYR A 212 -3.53 -24.82 9.61
C TYR A 212 -4.47 -25.44 10.63
N THR A 213 -5.26 -24.62 11.31
CA THR A 213 -6.28 -25.15 12.23
C THR A 213 -7.57 -25.45 11.47
N ASN A 214 -8.13 -24.46 10.77
CA ASN A 214 -9.44 -24.57 10.13
C ASN A 214 -9.42 -24.11 8.67
N LEU A 215 -10.02 -24.91 7.78
CA LEU A 215 -10.34 -24.53 6.41
C LEU A 215 -11.84 -24.68 6.14
N ASN A 216 -12.44 -23.63 5.57
CA ASN A 216 -13.72 -23.69 4.90
C ASN A 216 -13.54 -23.35 3.40
N ALA A 217 -13.78 -24.31 2.52
CA ALA A 217 -13.52 -24.18 1.09
C ALA A 217 -14.74 -24.55 0.24
N HIS A 218 -15.11 -23.66 -0.69
CA HIS A 218 -16.29 -23.83 -1.54
C HIS A 218 -15.96 -23.57 -3.02
N HIS A 219 -16.50 -24.41 -3.90
CA HIS A 219 -16.45 -24.29 -5.36
C HIS A 219 -15.02 -24.23 -5.90
N TYR A 220 -14.42 -25.41 -6.14
CA TYR A 220 -13.06 -25.47 -6.63
C TYR A 220 -12.70 -26.64 -7.53
N THR A 221 -11.64 -26.47 -8.32
CA THR A 221 -11.11 -27.57 -9.15
C THR A 221 -10.16 -28.45 -8.35
N ASN A 222 -9.08 -27.90 -7.80
CA ASN A 222 -8.02 -28.68 -7.15
C ASN A 222 -7.69 -28.14 -5.74
N LEU A 223 -7.60 -29.05 -4.77
CA LEU A 223 -7.12 -28.78 -3.41
C LEU A 223 -6.01 -29.76 -3.02
N ASN A 224 -4.88 -29.21 -2.58
CA ASN A 224 -3.81 -29.93 -1.91
C ASN A 224 -3.69 -29.42 -0.47
N ALA A 225 -3.98 -30.27 0.52
CA ALA A 225 -4.09 -29.87 1.92
C ALA A 225 -3.30 -30.81 2.84
N HIS A 226 -2.36 -30.23 3.59
CA HIS A 226 -1.54 -30.93 4.57
C HIS A 226 -1.79 -30.37 5.99
N HIS A 227 -1.44 -31.17 7.00
CA HIS A 227 -1.41 -30.83 8.44
C HIS A 227 -2.49 -29.85 8.90
N TYR A 228 -3.69 -30.38 9.12
CA TYR A 228 -4.83 -29.58 9.56
C TYR A 228 -5.58 -30.20 10.74
N THR A 229 -6.39 -29.40 11.44
CA THR A 229 -7.30 -29.91 12.48
C THR A 229 -8.70 -30.13 11.93
N ASN A 230 -9.31 -29.11 11.32
CA ASN A 230 -10.68 -29.15 10.83
C ASN A 230 -10.79 -28.71 9.36
N LEU A 231 -11.69 -29.37 8.65
CA LEU A 231 -11.87 -29.21 7.22
C LEU A 231 -13.35 -29.27 6.85
N ASN A 232 -13.85 -28.21 6.20
CA ASN A 232 -15.18 -28.16 5.63
C ASN A 232 -15.10 -27.85 4.13
N LEU A 233 -15.62 -28.74 3.28
CA LEU A 233 -15.42 -28.71 1.83
C LEU A 233 -16.73 -28.92 1.09
N HIS A 234 -16.97 -28.10 0.07
CA HIS A 234 -18.17 -28.19 -0.77
C HIS A 234 -17.84 -27.94 -2.25
N HIS A 235 -18.47 -28.73 -3.13
CA HIS A 235 -18.40 -28.60 -4.60
C HIS A 235 -16.97 -28.58 -5.15
N TYR A 236 -16.39 -29.77 -5.33
CA TYR A 236 -15.02 -29.90 -5.83
C TYR A 236 -14.83 -30.98 -6.88
N THR A 237 -13.76 -30.84 -7.69
CA THR A 237 -13.36 -31.86 -8.67
C THR A 237 -12.30 -32.80 -8.09
N ASN A 238 -11.18 -32.27 -7.61
CA ASN A 238 -10.02 -33.04 -7.18
C ASN A 238 -9.55 -32.64 -5.77
N LEU A 239 -9.17 -33.65 -4.99
CA LEU A 239 -8.79 -33.52 -3.59
C LEU A 239 -7.59 -34.40 -3.26
N ASN A 240 -6.49 -33.78 -2.84
CA ASN A 240 -5.32 -34.46 -2.30
C ASN A 240 -5.10 -33.98 -0.85
N GLN A 241 -5.10 -34.92 0.10
CA GLN A 241 -4.96 -34.60 1.52
C GLN A 241 -4.00 -35.54 2.21
N MET A 242 -3.19 -34.98 3.12
CA MET A 242 -2.32 -35.75 4.00
C MET A 242 -2.51 -35.25 5.43
N HIS A 243 -3.18 -36.07 6.25
CA HIS A 243 -3.51 -35.78 7.64
C HIS A 243 -2.91 -36.89 8.53
N PRO A 244 -2.06 -36.56 9.53
CA PRO A 244 -1.70 -37.52 10.56
C PRO A 244 -2.90 -37.77 11.49
N GLY A 245 -3.79 -38.73 11.15
CA GLY A 245 -4.58 -39.41 12.19
C GLY A 245 -6.04 -39.83 11.97
N TYR A 246 -6.81 -39.41 10.95
CA TYR A 246 -8.23 -39.87 10.83
C TYR A 246 -8.80 -39.86 9.39
N ASN A 247 -9.69 -40.83 9.11
CA ASN A 247 -10.37 -41.11 7.84
C ASN A 247 -11.39 -40.03 7.41
N SER A 248 -11.41 -39.71 6.11
CA SER A 248 -12.34 -38.74 5.49
C SER A 248 -13.79 -39.24 5.46
N VAL A 249 -14.75 -38.41 5.90
CA VAL A 249 -16.17 -38.58 5.56
C VAL A 249 -16.43 -37.84 4.23
N LYS A 250 -16.75 -38.58 3.17
CA LYS A 250 -17.32 -38.01 1.94
C LYS A 250 -18.79 -37.67 2.23
N ASN A 251 -19.16 -36.41 2.23
CA ASN A 251 -20.54 -36.03 1.89
C ASN A 251 -20.55 -35.58 0.43
N ALA A 252 -21.31 -36.34 -0.36
CA ALA A 252 -21.66 -36.02 -1.74
C ALA A 252 -22.64 -34.85 -1.80
#